data_AF-A0A6P2M692-F1
#
_entry.id   AF-A0A6P2M692-F1
#
_cell.length_a   1.000
_cell.length_b   1.000
_cell.length_c   1.000
_cell.angle_alpha   90.00
_cell.angle_beta   90.00
_cell.angle_gamma   90.00
#
_symmetry.space_group_name_H-M   'P 1'
#
loop_
_entity.id
_entity.type
_entity.pdbx_description
1 polymer ?
#
loop_
_entity_poly.entity_id
_entity_poly.type
_entity_poly.pdbx_seq_one_letter_code
_entity_poly.pdbx_strand_id
1 'polypeptide(L)'
;MPKASIDSTRNNSKAAKYGLRPFMVGVSKAKDLILDNRLKLDGDGPGRMHWYVGVRSDYLSQVTAEVKVPGRVGGKRVWQKKAGARNEALDCEVYALHAARSVKTHLLTEQHWLLEQHRISQVTLFDAAPVIEALPLAQPFEQPPDPPNESAAEPTAVVMTAPKPTEAPPLSGVSRIQGRRVGRSTYLKRR
;
A
#
# COMPACT_ATOMS: atom_id res chain seq x y z
N MET A 1 7.40 -9.62 2.73
CA MET A 1 5.97 -9.25 2.70
C MET A 1 5.11 -10.40 3.19
N PRO A 2 4.18 -10.17 4.14
CA PRO A 2 3.38 -11.23 4.72
C PRO A 2 2.37 -11.81 3.72
N LYS A 3 2.16 -13.14 3.78
CA LYS A 3 1.36 -13.89 2.80
C LYS A 3 -0.05 -13.30 2.66
N ALA A 4 -0.52 -13.13 1.43
CA ALA A 4 -1.89 -12.69 1.16
C ALA A 4 -2.89 -13.67 1.78
N SER A 5 -3.95 -13.15 2.40
CA SER A 5 -5.01 -14.02 2.94
C SER A 5 -5.72 -14.69 1.77
N ILE A 6 -5.76 -16.03 1.78
CA ILE A 6 -6.54 -16.81 0.82
C ILE A 6 -8.00 -16.63 1.20
N ASP A 7 -8.74 -15.89 0.37
CA ASP A 7 -10.14 -15.59 0.62
C ASP A 7 -10.99 -16.80 0.22
N SER A 8 -11.78 -17.33 1.17
CA SER A 8 -12.71 -18.41 0.90
C SER A 8 -13.84 -17.86 0.03
N THR A 9 -13.98 -18.43 -1.17
CA THR A 9 -14.97 -18.12 -2.21
C THR A 9 -16.41 -18.18 -1.69
N ARG A 10 -16.86 -17.11 -1.02
CA ARG A 10 -18.21 -17.00 -0.48
C ARG A 10 -19.18 -16.50 -1.56
N ASN A 11 -19.39 -17.33 -2.57
CA ASN A 11 -20.22 -17.07 -3.75
C ASN A 11 -21.74 -16.95 -3.45
N ASN A 12 -22.17 -17.14 -2.20
CA ASN A 12 -23.59 -17.15 -1.81
C ASN A 12 -23.99 -15.97 -0.88
N SER A 13 -23.36 -14.81 -1.04
CA SER A 13 -23.82 -13.59 -0.36
C SER A 13 -24.65 -12.72 -1.31
N LYS A 14 -25.58 -11.91 -0.78
CA LYS A 14 -26.30 -10.90 -1.59
C LYS A 14 -25.31 -9.95 -2.29
N ALA A 15 -24.18 -9.67 -1.65
CA ALA A 15 -23.09 -8.86 -2.20
C ALA A 15 -22.41 -9.53 -3.40
N ALA A 16 -22.30 -10.86 -3.41
CA ALA A 16 -21.71 -11.61 -4.54
C ALA A 16 -22.51 -11.45 -5.84
N LYS A 17 -23.84 -11.23 -5.76
CA LYS A 17 -24.67 -10.91 -6.94
C LYS A 17 -24.25 -9.62 -7.65
N TYR A 18 -23.67 -8.69 -6.89
CA TYR A 18 -23.17 -7.40 -7.38
C TYR A 18 -21.65 -7.38 -7.56
N GLY A 19 -20.97 -8.54 -7.46
CA GLY A 19 -19.50 -8.61 -7.51
C GLY A 19 -18.80 -7.96 -6.31
N LEU A 20 -19.53 -7.63 -5.24
CA LEU A 20 -18.98 -6.98 -4.05
C LEU A 20 -18.43 -8.02 -3.07
N ARG A 21 -17.29 -7.69 -2.46
CA ARG A 21 -16.59 -8.52 -1.46
C ARG A 21 -16.76 -7.90 -0.06
N PRO A 22 -17.66 -8.44 0.79
CA PRO A 22 -17.82 -7.93 2.14
C PRO A 22 -16.68 -8.43 3.05
N PHE A 23 -16.01 -7.51 3.73
CA PHE A 23 -15.01 -7.82 4.75
C PHE A 23 -15.62 -7.73 6.14
N MET A 24 -15.53 -8.81 6.92
CA MET A 24 -16.06 -8.84 8.28
C MET A 24 -15.10 -8.14 9.25
N VAL A 25 -15.59 -7.11 9.92
CA VAL A 25 -14.83 -6.38 10.94
C VAL A 25 -15.12 -6.96 12.32
N GLY A 26 -14.06 -7.35 13.04
CA GLY A 26 -14.14 -7.93 14.39
C GLY A 26 -14.34 -6.90 15.49
N VAL A 27 -15.45 -6.15 15.47
CA VAL A 27 -15.70 -4.97 16.32
C VAL A 27 -15.56 -5.26 17.82
N SER A 28 -16.17 -6.35 18.32
CA SER A 28 -16.12 -6.69 19.75
C SER A 28 -14.68 -6.94 20.24
N LYS A 29 -13.88 -7.71 19.49
CA LYS A 29 -12.47 -7.97 19.82
C LYS A 29 -11.61 -6.72 19.69
N ALA A 30 -11.93 -5.84 18.74
CA ALA A 30 -11.23 -4.57 18.58
C ALA A 30 -11.48 -3.65 19.78
N LYS A 31 -12.73 -3.54 20.24
CA LYS A 31 -13.11 -2.77 21.43
C LYS A 31 -12.46 -3.32 22.70
N ASP A 32 -12.42 -4.65 22.85
CA ASP A 32 -11.68 -5.32 23.93
C ASP A 32 -10.19 -4.96 23.88
N LEU A 33 -9.55 -5.00 22.70
CA LEU A 33 -8.14 -4.63 22.58
C LEU A 33 -7.92 -3.15 22.94
N ILE A 34 -8.74 -2.24 22.41
CA ILE A 34 -8.56 -0.79 22.59
C ILE A 34 -8.86 -0.38 24.04
N LEU A 35 -10.06 -0.67 24.54
CA LEU A 35 -10.55 -0.16 25.83
C LEU A 35 -10.09 -1.00 27.02
N ASP A 36 -10.10 -2.33 26.91
CA ASP A 36 -9.74 -3.20 28.05
C ASP A 36 -8.22 -3.37 28.20
N ASN A 37 -7.43 -3.18 27.13
CA ASN A 37 -5.99 -3.44 27.14
C ASN A 37 -5.15 -2.18 26.84
N ARG A 38 -5.28 -1.59 25.64
CA ARG A 38 -4.40 -0.50 25.15
C ARG A 38 -4.54 0.80 25.96
N LEU A 39 -5.76 1.20 26.29
CA LEU A 39 -6.04 2.47 26.98
C LEU A 39 -5.56 2.53 28.44
N LYS A 40 -5.25 1.38 29.05
CA LYS A 40 -4.83 1.28 30.46
C LYS A 40 -3.31 1.35 30.66
N LEU A 41 -2.55 1.48 29.57
CA LEU A 41 -1.10 1.41 29.60
C LEU A 41 -0.49 2.81 29.75
N ASP A 42 0.22 3.06 30.86
CA ASP A 42 0.88 4.34 31.16
C ASP A 42 2.41 4.31 30.93
N GLY A 43 3.00 5.43 30.49
CA GLY A 43 4.43 5.57 30.17
C GLY A 43 4.80 5.29 28.70
N ASP A 44 6.06 4.93 28.45
CA ASP A 44 6.60 4.65 27.12
C ASP A 44 6.66 3.14 26.82
N GLY A 45 6.43 2.74 25.57
CA GLY A 45 6.50 1.33 25.15
C GLY A 45 5.46 0.87 24.12
N PRO A 46 5.56 -0.40 23.70
CA PRO A 46 4.76 -0.92 22.60
C PRO A 46 3.30 -1.09 22.97
N GLY A 47 2.43 -0.82 21.99
CA GLY A 47 1.02 -1.12 22.16
C GLY A 47 0.29 -0.11 23.03
N ARG A 48 0.74 1.13 23.05
CA ARG A 48 0.03 2.26 23.62
C ARG A 48 -0.71 2.97 22.51
N MET A 49 -1.67 3.80 22.90
CA MET A 49 -2.33 4.68 21.94
C MET A 49 -1.72 6.07 22.04
N HIS A 50 -1.41 6.64 20.88
CA HIS A 50 -0.82 7.97 20.77
C HIS A 50 -1.79 8.87 20.01
N TRP A 51 -1.81 10.14 20.40
CA TRP A 51 -2.63 11.18 19.80
C TRP A 51 -1.75 12.41 19.56
N TYR A 52 -2.12 13.20 18.56
CA TYR A 52 -1.46 14.47 18.30
C TYR A 52 -1.85 15.50 19.36
N VAL A 53 -0.98 16.50 19.57
CA VAL A 53 -1.11 17.50 20.65
C VAL A 53 -2.45 18.26 20.59
N GLY A 54 -2.94 18.55 19.39
CA GLY A 54 -4.17 19.31 19.17
C GLY A 54 -5.43 18.47 18.99
N VAL A 55 -5.48 17.24 19.53
CA VAL A 55 -6.63 16.35 19.31
C VAL A 55 -7.95 17.03 19.74
N ARG A 56 -8.99 16.86 18.93
CA ARG A 56 -10.31 17.45 19.18
C ARG A 56 -10.76 17.15 20.61
N SER A 57 -11.29 18.16 21.30
CA SER A 57 -11.58 18.10 22.74
C SER A 57 -12.56 16.98 23.13
N ASP A 58 -13.47 16.61 22.24
CA ASP A 58 -14.45 15.53 22.44
C ASP A 58 -13.90 14.14 22.07
N TYR A 59 -12.73 14.04 21.43
CA TYR A 59 -12.21 12.79 20.87
C TYR A 59 -12.07 11.70 21.94
N LEU A 60 -11.39 12.02 23.04
CA LEU A 60 -11.15 11.07 24.13
C LEU A 60 -12.46 10.68 24.84
N SER A 61 -13.41 11.61 24.93
CA SER A 61 -14.76 11.33 25.43
C SER A 61 -15.54 10.40 24.50
N GLN A 62 -15.38 10.55 23.19
CA GLN A 62 -16.01 9.68 22.19
C GLN A 62 -15.36 8.29 22.13
N VAL A 63 -14.03 8.19 22.28
CA VAL A 63 -13.33 6.89 22.36
C VAL A 63 -13.83 6.08 23.56
N THR A 64 -14.12 6.75 24.68
CA THR A 64 -14.64 6.13 25.91
C THR A 64 -16.17 6.16 26.04
N ALA A 65 -16.88 6.36 24.93
CA ALA A 65 -18.34 6.47 24.91
C ALA A 65 -19.07 5.14 25.14
N GLU A 66 -18.39 4.00 25.01
CA GLU A 66 -18.97 2.67 25.24
C GLU A 66 -18.42 2.03 26.52
N VAL A 67 -19.26 1.23 27.17
CA VAL A 67 -18.91 0.47 28.37
C VAL A 67 -19.32 -0.97 28.17
N LYS A 68 -18.52 -1.88 28.70
CA LYS A 68 -18.79 -3.31 28.70
C LYS A 68 -19.69 -3.66 29.89
N VAL A 69 -20.98 -3.87 29.62
CA VAL A 69 -22.01 -4.11 30.63
C VAL A 69 -22.46 -5.58 30.56
N PRO A 70 -22.79 -6.25 31.67
CA PRO A 70 -23.44 -7.56 31.62
C PRO A 70 -24.73 -7.49 30.79
N GLY A 71 -24.85 -8.37 29.79
CA GLY A 71 -26.06 -8.45 28.99
C GLY A 71 -27.27 -8.88 29.82
N ARG A 72 -28.48 -8.45 29.40
CA ARG A 72 -29.74 -8.79 30.11
C ARG A 72 -29.99 -10.29 30.23
N VAL A 73 -29.47 -11.09 29.28
CA VAL A 73 -29.72 -12.52 29.22
C VAL A 73 -28.39 -13.24 28.97
N GLY A 74 -28.06 -14.22 29.83
CA GLY A 74 -26.97 -15.17 29.60
C GLY A 74 -25.57 -14.72 30.02
N GLY A 75 -25.43 -13.73 30.90
CA GLY A 75 -24.17 -13.39 31.60
C GLY A 75 -23.02 -12.87 30.73
N LYS A 76 -23.14 -12.94 29.40
CA LYS A 76 -22.15 -12.42 28.46
C LYS A 76 -22.15 -10.90 28.52
N ARG A 77 -20.96 -10.32 28.69
CA ARG A 77 -20.81 -8.86 28.66
C ARG A 77 -20.90 -8.38 27.21
N VAL A 78 -21.66 -7.31 27.00
CA VAL A 78 -21.87 -6.70 25.69
C VAL A 78 -21.42 -5.24 25.78
N TRP A 79 -20.82 -4.75 24.70
CA TRP A 79 -20.47 -3.33 24.56
C TRP A 79 -21.75 -2.53 24.34
N GLN A 80 -22.00 -1.56 25.22
CA GLN A 80 -23.16 -0.68 25.16
C GLN A 80 -22.73 0.78 25.16
N LYS A 81 -23.30 1.57 24.26
CA LYS A 81 -23.08 3.02 24.19
C LYS A 81 -23.75 3.74 25.35
N LYS A 82 -23.06 4.69 25.96
CA LYS A 82 -23.64 5.65 26.92
C LYS A 82 -24.71 6.48 26.22
N ALA A 83 -25.83 6.70 26.90
CA ALA A 83 -26.92 7.52 26.36
C ALA A 83 -26.43 8.96 26.10
N GLY A 84 -26.82 9.54 24.95
CA GLY A 84 -26.43 10.89 24.57
C GLY A 84 -24.97 11.07 24.10
N ALA A 85 -24.11 10.06 24.23
CA ALA A 85 -22.73 10.14 23.77
C ALA A 85 -22.59 9.86 22.27
N ARG A 86 -21.67 10.59 21.62
CA ARG A 86 -21.18 10.30 20.26
C ARG A 86 -20.08 9.25 20.34
N ASN A 87 -20.06 8.28 19.43
CA ASN A 87 -19.10 7.16 19.43
C ASN A 87 -18.32 7.04 18.11
N GLU A 88 -18.34 8.07 17.27
CA GLU A 88 -17.72 8.07 15.94
C GLU A 88 -16.21 7.82 16.05
N ALA A 89 -15.55 8.44 17.04
CA ALA A 89 -14.11 8.24 17.27
C ALA A 89 -13.75 6.78 17.57
N LEU A 90 -14.52 6.10 18.43
CA LEU A 90 -14.26 4.70 18.75
C LEU A 90 -14.47 3.79 17.52
N ASP A 91 -15.51 4.04 16.75
CA ASP A 91 -15.80 3.25 15.54
C ASP A 91 -14.71 3.50 14.47
N CYS A 92 -14.21 4.73 14.32
CA CYS A 92 -13.07 5.06 13.48
C CYS A 92 -11.80 4.29 13.89
N GLU A 93 -11.50 4.22 15.18
CA GLU A 93 -10.34 3.48 15.70
C GLU A 93 -10.45 1.97 15.44
N VAL A 94 -11.65 1.41 15.56
CA VAL A 94 -11.92 0.01 15.19
C VAL A 94 -11.65 -0.24 13.71
N TYR A 95 -12.07 0.68 12.84
CA TYR A 95 -11.81 0.56 11.40
C TYR A 95 -10.33 0.78 11.06
N ALA A 96 -9.65 1.73 11.69
CA ALA A 96 -8.23 1.94 11.54
C ALA A 96 -7.43 0.69 11.96
N LEU A 97 -7.80 0.07 13.08
CA LEU A 97 -7.20 -1.20 13.52
C LEU A 97 -7.45 -2.33 12.53
N HIS A 98 -8.64 -2.41 11.94
CA HIS A 98 -8.96 -3.40 10.93
C HIS A 98 -8.12 -3.20 9.66
N ALA A 99 -7.99 -1.96 9.19
CA ALA A 99 -7.15 -1.61 8.05
C ALA A 99 -5.67 -1.91 8.32
N ALA A 100 -5.15 -1.58 9.50
CA ALA A 100 -3.79 -1.92 9.90
C ALA A 100 -3.55 -3.45 9.88
N ARG A 101 -4.54 -4.23 10.35
CA ARG A 101 -4.47 -5.69 10.34
C ARG A 101 -4.62 -6.30 8.94
N SER A 102 -5.38 -5.69 8.03
CA SER A 102 -5.52 -6.17 6.65
C SER A 102 -4.20 -6.02 5.87
N VAL A 103 -3.48 -4.93 6.10
CA VAL A 103 -2.11 -4.68 5.58
C VAL A 103 -1.05 -5.46 6.38
N LYS A 104 -1.43 -6.03 7.53
CA LYS A 104 -0.58 -6.85 8.41
C LYS A 104 0.61 -6.08 8.97
N THR A 105 0.40 -4.81 9.32
CA THR A 105 1.43 -3.95 9.93
C THR A 105 2.05 -4.58 11.18
N HIS A 106 1.24 -5.27 12.00
CA HIS A 106 1.68 -6.02 13.18
C HIS A 106 2.63 -7.20 12.93
N LEU A 107 2.84 -7.62 11.67
CA LEU A 107 3.79 -8.67 11.29
C LEU A 107 5.05 -8.11 10.62
N LEU A 108 5.11 -6.80 10.39
CA LEU A 108 6.26 -6.17 9.77
C LEU A 108 7.42 -6.15 10.76
N THR A 109 8.54 -6.71 10.33
CA THR A 109 9.82 -6.65 11.05
C THR A 109 10.50 -5.31 10.80
N GLU A 110 11.51 -4.97 11.61
CA GLU A 110 12.31 -3.76 11.47
C GLU A 110 12.88 -3.58 10.05
N GLN A 111 13.38 -4.65 9.43
CA GLN A 111 13.86 -4.61 8.05
C GLN A 111 12.78 -4.17 7.05
N HIS A 112 11.53 -4.60 7.24
CA HIS A 112 10.44 -4.14 6.38
C HIS A 112 10.17 -2.65 6.58
N TRP A 113 10.22 -2.17 7.83
CA TRP A 113 10.05 -0.74 8.12
C TRP A 113 11.17 0.12 7.56
N LEU A 114 12.42 -0.34 7.60
CA LEU A 114 13.54 0.35 6.96
C LEU A 114 13.34 0.48 5.45
N LEU A 115 12.88 -0.57 4.78
CA LEU A 115 12.58 -0.52 3.35
C LEU A 115 11.46 0.49 3.02
N GLU A 116 10.41 0.54 3.84
CA GLU A 116 9.34 1.53 3.70
C GLU A 116 9.83 2.96 3.99
N GLN A 117 10.66 3.15 5.02
CA GLN A 117 11.30 4.42 5.33
C GLN A 117 12.15 4.91 4.16
N HIS A 118 13.00 4.04 3.60
CA HIS A 118 13.80 4.36 2.43
C HIS A 118 12.92 4.77 1.25
N ARG A 119 11.84 4.03 0.97
CA ARG A 119 10.88 4.36 -0.08
C ARG A 119 10.24 5.74 0.12
N ILE A 120 9.83 6.07 1.34
CA ILE A 120 9.19 7.36 1.66
C ILE A 120 10.21 8.50 1.62
N SER A 121 11.45 8.25 2.06
CA SER A 121 12.53 9.25 2.07
C SER A 121 13.08 9.57 0.69
N GLN A 122 12.87 8.69 -0.30
CA GLN A 122 13.29 8.93 -1.66
C GLN A 122 12.41 10.02 -2.28
N VAL A 123 13.07 11.11 -2.68
CA VAL A 123 12.45 12.18 -3.48
C VAL A 123 12.03 11.58 -4.83
N THR A 124 10.79 11.83 -5.24
CA THR A 124 10.30 11.31 -6.52
C THR A 124 11.03 12.02 -7.67
N LEU A 125 11.24 11.31 -8.79
CA LEU A 125 11.87 11.89 -9.99
C LEU A 125 11.17 13.16 -10.51
N PHE A 126 9.91 13.38 -10.13
CA PHE A 126 9.10 14.52 -10.53
C PHE A 126 9.11 15.67 -9.51
N ASP A 127 9.46 15.40 -8.23
CA ASP A 127 9.74 16.43 -7.22
C ASP A 127 11.21 16.86 -7.22
N ALA A 128 12.08 16.04 -7.84
CA ALA A 128 13.44 16.41 -8.18
C ALA A 128 13.42 17.42 -9.33
N ALA A 129 13.16 18.70 -9.03
CA ALA A 129 13.52 19.78 -9.94
C ALA A 129 14.99 19.56 -10.39
N PRO A 130 15.29 19.68 -11.68
CA PRO A 130 16.50 19.11 -12.25
C PRO A 130 17.74 19.78 -11.67
N VAL A 131 18.59 18.99 -11.01
CA VAL A 131 19.99 19.30 -10.67
C VAL A 131 20.87 19.46 -11.94
N ILE A 132 20.26 19.55 -13.13
CA ILE A 132 20.94 19.76 -14.40
C ILE A 132 21.51 21.19 -14.50
N GLU A 133 21.02 22.14 -13.69
CA GLU A 133 21.54 23.51 -13.67
C GLU A 133 22.92 23.65 -13.01
N ALA A 134 23.44 22.59 -12.37
CA ALA A 134 24.75 22.57 -11.73
C ALA A 134 25.72 21.55 -12.37
N LEU A 135 25.53 21.20 -13.64
CA LEU A 135 26.71 20.77 -14.42
C LEU A 135 27.57 22.02 -14.57
N PRO A 136 28.80 22.05 -14.02
CA PRO A 136 29.73 23.11 -14.36
C PRO A 136 29.85 23.07 -15.88
N LEU A 137 29.46 24.17 -16.54
CA LEU A 137 29.80 24.41 -17.93
C LEU A 137 31.26 24.01 -18.09
N ALA A 138 31.49 23.02 -18.95
CA ALA A 138 32.80 22.47 -19.24
C ALA A 138 33.82 23.61 -19.25
N GLN A 139 34.82 23.53 -18.36
CA GLN A 139 35.93 24.46 -18.43
C GLN A 139 36.46 24.43 -19.86
N PRO A 140 36.79 25.59 -20.46
CA PRO A 140 37.37 25.61 -21.80
C PRO A 140 38.56 24.66 -21.79
N PHE A 141 38.48 23.62 -22.62
CA PHE A 141 39.59 22.70 -22.81
C PHE A 141 40.71 23.55 -23.41
N GLU A 142 41.70 23.90 -22.58
CA GLU A 142 42.87 24.65 -23.02
C GLU A 142 43.65 23.73 -23.95
N GLN A 143 43.49 23.95 -25.25
CA GLN A 143 44.11 23.15 -26.28
C GLN A 143 45.63 23.39 -26.18
N PRO A 144 46.46 22.37 -25.92
CA PRO A 144 47.90 22.55 -25.89
C PRO A 144 48.37 23.00 -27.29
N PRO A 145 49.40 23.85 -27.39
CA PRO A 145 49.83 24.42 -28.65
C PRO A 145 50.29 23.32 -29.61
N ASP A 146 49.83 23.42 -30.86
CA ASP A 146 50.21 22.49 -31.93
C ASP A 146 51.74 22.47 -32.11
N PRO A 147 52.39 21.29 -32.13
CA PRO A 147 53.78 21.20 -32.54
C PRO A 147 53.90 21.48 -34.05
N PRO A 148 54.98 22.12 -34.51
CA PRO A 148 55.15 22.48 -35.90
C PRO A 148 55.26 21.23 -36.79
N ASN A 149 54.57 21.35 -37.92
CA ASN A 149 54.50 20.43 -39.03
C ASN A 149 55.88 19.98 -39.52
N GLU A 150 56.27 18.74 -39.23
CA GLU A 150 57.29 18.02 -39.98
C GLU A 150 56.70 16.74 -40.58
N SER A 151 56.65 16.78 -41.91
CA SER A 151 56.40 15.70 -42.83
C SER A 151 57.44 14.59 -42.70
N ALA A 152 57.01 13.35 -42.43
CA ALA A 152 57.35 12.14 -43.19
C ALA A 152 57.15 10.88 -42.34
N ALA A 153 56.28 9.97 -42.80
CA ALA A 153 56.52 8.54 -42.99
C ALA A 153 55.20 7.75 -42.94
N GLU A 154 55.07 6.89 -43.92
CA GLU A 154 53.90 6.14 -44.34
C GLU A 154 53.75 4.81 -43.54
N PRO A 155 52.80 3.91 -43.86
CA PRO A 155 51.71 3.50 -42.98
C PRO A 155 51.90 2.09 -42.40
N THR A 156 51.07 1.69 -41.42
CA THR A 156 50.68 0.27 -41.33
C THR A 156 49.25 0.15 -40.80
N ALA A 157 48.42 -0.46 -41.64
CA ALA A 157 47.03 -0.79 -41.38
C ALA A 157 46.90 -1.88 -40.32
N VAL A 158 45.91 -1.75 -39.43
CA VAL A 158 45.06 -2.89 -39.05
C VAL A 158 43.64 -2.36 -38.80
N VAL A 159 42.76 -2.61 -39.77
CA VAL A 159 41.31 -2.56 -39.56
C VAL A 159 40.90 -3.88 -38.91
N MET A 160 40.36 -3.82 -37.70
CA MET A 160 39.50 -4.89 -37.19
C MET A 160 38.16 -4.31 -36.75
N THR A 161 37.15 -4.90 -37.34
CA THR A 161 35.74 -4.54 -37.37
C THR A 161 35.05 -4.85 -36.04
N ALA A 162 34.26 -3.91 -35.53
CA ALA A 162 33.36 -4.14 -34.40
C ALA A 162 32.13 -4.96 -34.86
N PRO A 163 31.75 -6.05 -34.17
CA PRO A 163 30.55 -6.80 -34.51
C PRO A 163 29.29 -6.10 -33.99
N LYS A 164 28.27 -6.00 -34.84
CA LYS A 164 26.92 -5.54 -34.53
C LYS A 164 26.19 -6.60 -33.68
N PRO A 165 25.59 -6.28 -32.52
CA PRO A 165 24.69 -7.20 -31.84
C PRO A 165 23.28 -7.11 -32.43
N THR A 166 23.00 -8.09 -33.28
CA THR A 166 21.78 -8.88 -33.45
C THR A 166 20.52 -8.49 -32.64
N GLU A 167 19.48 -8.19 -33.42
CA GLU A 167 18.06 -8.18 -33.06
C GLU A 167 17.57 -9.60 -32.71
N ALA A 168 16.85 -9.76 -31.59
CA ALA A 168 16.18 -11.01 -31.21
C ALA A 168 14.65 -10.79 -31.07
N PRO A 169 13.80 -11.73 -31.54
CA PRO A 169 12.35 -11.53 -31.71
C PRO A 169 11.54 -12.05 -30.48
N PRO A 170 10.19 -12.05 -30.47
CA PRO A 170 9.35 -11.37 -29.47
C PRO A 170 8.79 -12.28 -28.36
N LEU A 171 8.36 -11.69 -27.24
CA LEU A 171 7.47 -12.39 -26.28
C LEU A 171 6.00 -12.17 -26.68
N SER A 172 5.42 -13.27 -27.16
CA SER A 172 4.02 -13.43 -27.54
C SER A 172 3.06 -13.08 -26.41
N GLY A 173 2.23 -12.06 -26.61
CA GLY A 173 1.19 -11.64 -25.65
C GLY A 173 -0.15 -11.32 -26.27
N VAL A 174 -0.40 -11.66 -27.54
CA VAL A 174 -1.68 -11.39 -28.20
C VAL A 174 -2.41 -12.70 -28.46
N SER A 175 -3.18 -13.16 -27.48
CA SER A 175 -4.21 -14.17 -27.75
C SER A 175 -5.40 -13.49 -28.42
N ARG A 176 -5.51 -13.80 -29.71
CA ARG A 176 -6.59 -13.49 -30.65
C ARG A 176 -7.88 -14.22 -30.23
N ILE A 177 -8.97 -13.46 -30.06
CA ILE A 177 -10.37 -13.70 -30.53
C ILE A 177 -10.80 -15.19 -30.57
N GLN A 178 -11.84 -15.69 -29.88
CA GLN A 178 -13.27 -15.54 -30.24
C GLN A 178 -14.14 -16.40 -29.28
N GLY A 179 -15.35 -15.94 -28.95
CA GLY A 179 -16.31 -16.76 -28.20
C GLY A 179 -17.64 -16.04 -27.94
N ARG A 180 -18.35 -15.67 -29.00
CA ARG A 180 -19.70 -15.06 -28.95
C ARG A 180 -20.69 -16.08 -28.37
N ARG A 181 -21.21 -15.86 -27.16
CA ARG A 181 -22.33 -16.67 -26.64
C ARG A 181 -23.65 -16.12 -27.18
N VAL A 182 -24.29 -16.90 -28.04
CA VAL A 182 -25.67 -16.67 -28.50
C VAL A 182 -26.60 -17.07 -27.35
N GLY A 183 -27.44 -16.15 -26.89
CA GLY A 183 -28.47 -16.44 -25.90
C GLY A 183 -29.60 -17.26 -26.51
N ARG A 184 -29.95 -18.39 -25.90
CA ARG A 184 -31.15 -19.15 -26.23
C ARG A 184 -32.30 -18.63 -25.36
N SER A 185 -33.21 -17.85 -25.93
CA SER A 185 -34.42 -17.38 -25.26
C SER A 185 -35.35 -18.57 -24.99
N THR A 186 -35.82 -18.73 -23.76
CA THR A 186 -36.79 -19.76 -23.35
C THR A 186 -38.24 -19.26 -23.34
N TYR A 187 -38.52 -18.12 -23.99
CA TYR A 187 -39.88 -17.63 -24.22
C TYR A 187 -40.57 -18.44 -25.33
N LEU A 188 -40.96 -19.68 -25.03
CA LEU A 188 -42.04 -20.45 -25.67
C LEU A 188 -42.06 -21.87 -25.07
N LYS A 189 -42.48 -21.97 -23.81
CA LYS A 189 -43.06 -23.21 -23.26
C LYS A 189 -44.26 -22.87 -22.38
N ARG A 190 -45.40 -22.69 -23.04
CA ARG A 190 -46.75 -22.85 -22.48
C ARG A 190 -47.67 -23.29 -23.60
N ARG A 191 -47.95 -24.59 -23.64
CA ARG A 191 -49.27 -25.18 -23.80
C ARG A 191 -49.24 -26.53 -23.10
#